data_AF-W8TJH7-F1
#
_entry.id   AF-W8TJH7-F1
#
_cell.length_a   1.000
_cell.length_b   1.000
_cell.length_c   1.000
_cell.angle_alpha   90.00
_cell.angle_beta   90.00
_cell.angle_gamma   90.00
#
_symmetry.space_group_name_H-M   'P 1'
#
loop_
_entity.id
_entity.type
_entity.pdbx_description
1 polymer ?
#
loop_
_entity_poly.entity_id
_entity_poly.type
_entity_poly.pdbx_seq_one_letter_code
_entity_poly.pdbx_strand_id
1 'polypeptide(L)' 'MLVAENIEGFDKLGVNADMFKKFLYNFYHAWGLETRMTIEPISVKYQKDKANGPFLRFDYEMNGRKCWLHVKGPRTWY' A
#
# COMPACT_ATOMS: atom_id res chain seq x y z
N MET A 1 11.55 9.77 -5.97
CA MET A 1 10.35 9.69 -5.11
C MET A 1 9.50 8.58 -5.71
N LEU A 2 9.07 7.59 -4.93
CA LEU A 2 8.37 6.44 -5.48
C LEU A 2 6.96 6.86 -5.96
N VAL A 3 6.63 6.52 -7.19
CA VAL A 3 5.42 6.97 -7.89
C VAL A 3 4.36 5.88 -7.76
N ALA A 4 3.24 6.18 -7.10
CA ALA A 4 2.18 5.19 -6.83
C ALA A 4 1.62 4.58 -8.12
N GLU A 5 1.63 5.35 -9.20
CA GLU A 5 1.18 4.99 -10.54
C GLU A 5 1.97 3.84 -11.17
N ASN A 6 3.20 3.57 -10.68
CA ASN A 6 4.01 2.44 -11.17
C ASN A 6 3.69 1.12 -10.46
N ILE A 7 2.83 1.14 -9.43
CA ILE A 7 2.49 -0.04 -8.65
C ILE A 7 1.43 -0.84 -9.41
N GLU A 8 1.64 -2.14 -9.58
CA GLU A 8 0.72 -3.00 -10.32
C GLU A 8 -0.69 -2.93 -9.72
N GLY A 9 -1.70 -2.65 -10.54
CA GLY A 9 -3.11 -2.55 -10.13
C GLY A 9 -3.53 -1.18 -9.59
N PHE A 10 -2.62 -0.20 -9.52
CA PHE A 10 -2.97 1.18 -9.15
C PHE A 10 -4.03 1.78 -10.08
N ASP A 11 -3.92 1.53 -11.39
CA ASP A 11 -4.84 1.99 -12.43
C ASP A 11 -6.30 1.52 -12.18
N LYS A 12 -6.46 0.40 -11.46
CA LYS A 12 -7.76 -0.23 -11.18
C LYS A 12 -8.41 0.29 -9.88
N LEU A 13 -7.77 1.20 -9.16
CA LEU A 13 -8.27 1.69 -7.88
C LEU A 13 -9.46 2.64 -8.01
N GLY A 14 -9.62 3.30 -9.16
CA GLY A 14 -10.68 4.28 -9.40
C GLY A 14 -10.74 5.34 -8.30
N VAL A 15 -11.88 5.44 -7.62
CA VAL A 15 -12.10 6.40 -6.52
C VAL A 15 -11.15 6.24 -5.33
N ASN A 16 -10.49 5.08 -5.17
CA ASN A 16 -9.57 4.83 -4.06
C ASN A 16 -8.13 5.28 -4.34
N ALA A 17 -7.82 5.76 -5.55
CA ALA A 17 -6.46 6.11 -5.96
C ALA A 17 -5.84 7.23 -5.11
N ASP A 18 -6.59 8.31 -4.82
CA ASP A 18 -6.12 9.41 -3.96
C ASP A 18 -5.84 8.95 -2.52
N MET A 19 -6.75 8.12 -1.99
CA MET A 19 -6.57 7.53 -0.66
C MET A 19 -5.30 6.69 -0.60
N PHE A 20 -5.04 5.87 -1.63
CA PHE A 20 -3.85 5.05 -1.70
C PHE A 20 -2.56 5.87 -1.81
N LYS A 21 -2.54 6.97 -2.59
CA LYS A 21 -1.39 7.88 -2.65
C LYS A 21 -1.04 8.44 -1.28
N LYS A 22 -2.04 8.88 -0.52
CA LYS A 22 -1.86 9.40 0.84
C LYS A 22 -1.40 8.30 1.80
N PHE A 23 -1.95 7.10 1.68
CA PHE A 23 -1.46 5.92 2.40
C PHE A 23 0.03 5.68 2.11
N LEU A 24 0.42 5.59 0.84
CA LEU A 24 1.79 5.26 0.45
C LEU A 24 2.79 6.29 1.01
N TYR A 25 2.44 7.58 0.93
CA TYR A 25 3.22 8.64 1.56
C TYR A 25 3.39 8.39 3.07
N ASN A 26 2.30 8.16 3.81
CA ASN A 26 2.34 7.96 5.26
C ASN A 26 3.05 6.65 5.64
N PHE A 27 2.84 5.58 4.88
CA PHE A 27 3.50 4.29 5.05
C PHE A 27 5.02 4.44 5.00
N TYR A 28 5.55 5.10 3.96
CA TYR A 28 6.97 5.36 3.85
C TYR A 28 7.54 6.30 4.94
N HIS A 29 6.72 7.21 5.48
CA HIS A 29 7.14 8.09 6.59
C HIS A 29 7.02 7.44 7.97
N ALA A 30 6.34 6.30 8.09
CA ALA A 30 6.27 5.53 9.32
C ALA A 30 7.57 4.75 9.61
N TRP A 31 8.44 4.61 8.60
CA TRP A 31 9.70 3.88 8.69
C TRP A 31 10.91 4.81 8.76
N GLY A 32 11.95 4.38 9.46
CA GLY A 32 13.27 5.03 9.43
C GLY A 32 13.91 4.95 8.05
N LEU A 33 14.89 5.83 7.79
CA LEU A 33 15.52 5.98 6.46
C LEU A 33 16.08 4.67 5.90
N GLU A 34 16.77 3.88 6.73
CA GLU A 34 17.38 2.61 6.30
C GLU A 34 16.32 1.59 5.88
N THR A 35 15.29 1.37 6.72
CA THR A 35 14.20 0.45 6.40
C THR A 35 13.44 0.88 5.15
N ARG A 36 13.19 2.19 5.01
CA ARG A 36 12.48 2.77 3.88
C ARG A 36 13.10 2.44 2.53
N MET A 37 14.44 2.37 2.46
CA MET A 37 15.16 2.05 1.22
C MET A 37 15.01 0.60 0.78
N THR A 38 14.59 -0.28 1.68
CA THR A 38 14.41 -1.71 1.39
C THR A 38 12.97 -2.07 0.99
N ILE A 39 12.07 -1.08 1.00
CA ILE A 39 10.65 -1.28 0.71
C ILE A 39 10.40 -1.13 -0.79
N GLU A 40 10.03 -2.24 -1.42
CA GLU A 40 9.69 -2.31 -2.83
C GLU A 40 8.21 -2.66 -3.01
N PRO A 41 7.37 -1.73 -3.47
CA PRO A 41 5.96 -2.01 -3.72
C PRO A 41 5.80 -2.98 -4.88
N ILE A 42 4.91 -3.96 -4.72
CA ILE A 42 4.64 -4.98 -5.73
C ILE A 42 3.30 -4.68 -6.40
N SER A 43 2.22 -4.71 -5.63
CA SER A 43 0.87 -4.54 -6.19
C SER A 43 -0.11 -3.96 -5.20
N VAL A 44 -1.19 -3.40 -5.72
CA VAL A 44 -2.35 -2.97 -4.95
C VAL A 44 -3.62 -3.46 -5.63
N LYS A 45 -4.56 -3.98 -4.84
CA LYS A 45 -5.87 -4.41 -5.35
C LYS A 45 -6.98 -4.16 -4.35
N TYR A 46 -8.15 -3.84 -4.86
CA TYR A 46 -9.37 -3.76 -4.05
C TYR A 46 -9.87 -5.17 -3.71
N GLN A 47 -10.12 -5.43 -2.43
CA GLN A 47 -10.67 -6.68 -1.93
C GLN A 47 -11.83 -6.41 -0.96
N LYS A 48 -12.73 -7.39 -0.84
CA LYS A 48 -13.81 -7.38 0.15
C LYS A 48 -13.61 -8.58 1.06
N ASP A 49 -13.34 -8.32 2.33
CA ASP A 49 -13.36 -9.35 3.35
C ASP A 49 -14.79 -9.52 3.87
N LYS A 50 -15.25 -10.76 4.08
CA LYS A 50 -16.62 -11.03 4.52
C LYS A 50 -16.89 -10.51 5.94
N ALA A 51 -15.87 -10.44 6.80
CA ALA A 51 -16.01 -9.99 8.19
C ALA A 51 -15.66 -8.50 8.36
N ASN A 52 -14.67 -7.99 7.63
CA ASN A 52 -14.11 -6.64 7.84
C ASN A 52 -14.51 -5.62 6.77
N GLY A 53 -15.28 -6.02 5.75
CA GLY A 53 -15.70 -5.14 4.66
C GLY A 53 -14.59 -4.83 3.64
N PRO A 54 -14.78 -3.83 2.76
CA PRO A 54 -13.84 -3.52 1.68
C PRO A 54 -12.51 -2.94 2.18
N PHE A 55 -11.42 -3.24 1.50
CA PHE A 55 -10.07 -2.73 1.77
C PHE A 55 -9.22 -2.78 0.51
N LEU A 56 -8.11 -2.03 0.49
CA LEU A 56 -7.06 -2.26 -0.48
C LEU A 56 -6.02 -3.21 0.12
N ARG A 57 -5.74 -4.31 -0.56
CA ARG A 57 -4.60 -5.14 -0.24
C ARG A 57 -3.38 -4.53 -0.92
N PHE A 58 -2.38 -4.17 -0.13
CA PHE A 58 -1.10 -3.66 -0.61
C PHE A 58 -0.03 -4.73 -0.36
N ASP A 59 0.53 -5.28 -1.44
CA ASP A 59 1.63 -6.25 -1.40
C ASP A 59 2.95 -5.51 -1.69
N TYR A 60 3.97 -5.75 -0.88
CA TYR A 60 5.30 -5.13 -0.99
C TYR A 60 6.38 -6.10 -0.50
N GLU A 61 7.62 -5.85 -0.88
CA GLU A 61 8.79 -6.50 -0.32
C GLU A 61 9.48 -5.57 0.67
N MET A 62 9.96 -6.11 1.79
CA MET A 62 10.78 -5.38 2.75
C MET A 62 11.89 -6.29 3.25
N ASN A 63 13.15 -5.86 3.11
CA ASN A 63 14.33 -6.68 3.44
C ASN A 63 14.33 -8.07 2.77
N GLY A 64 13.95 -8.15 1.49
CA GLY A 64 13.90 -9.41 0.75
C GLY A 64 12.73 -10.35 1.14
N ARG A 65 11.77 -9.86 1.94
CA ARG A 65 10.60 -10.64 2.37
C ARG A 65 9.32 -10.01 1.85
N LYS A 66 8.49 -10.83 1.20
CA LYS A 66 7.16 -10.42 0.77
C LYS A 66 6.24 -10.24 1.97
N CYS A 67 5.69 -9.06 2.08
CA CYS A 67 4.75 -8.62 3.09
C CYS A 67 3.49 -8.09 2.41
N TRP A 68 2.40 -7.99 3.18
CA TRP A 68 1.17 -7.39 2.71
C TRP A 68 0.42 -6.74 3.86
N LEU A 69 -0.43 -5.78 3.54
CA LEU A 69 -1.21 -5.01 4.52
C LEU A 69 -2.65 -4.81 4.05
N HIS A 70 -3.56 -4.74 5.00
CA HIS A 70 -4.91 -4.20 4.80
C HIS A 70 -4.84 -2.68 4.87
N VAL A 71 -5.12 -1.99 3.78
CA VAL A 71 -5.22 -0.54 3.76
C VAL A 71 -6.70 -0.15 3.79
N LYS A 72 -7.13 0.40 4.92
CA LYS A 72 -8.50 0.89 5.14
C LYS A 72 -8.61 2.40 4.96
N GLY A 73 -7.49 3.11 5.09
CA GLY A 73 -7.44 4.55 4.90
C GLY A 73 -6.02 5.10 4.90
N PRO A 74 -5.85 6.43 4.76
CA PRO A 74 -4.55 7.06 4.64
C PRO A 74 -3.65 6.91 5.86
N ARG A 75 -4.19 6.57 7.04
CA ARG A 75 -3.50 6.42 8.34
C ARG A 75 -3.89 5.12 9.06
N THR A 76 -4.61 4.24 8.37
CA THR A 76 -5.22 3.05 8.98
C THR A 76 -4.89 1.84 8.12
N TRP A 77 -3.90 1.07 8.57
CA TRP A 77 -3.47 -0.17 7.95
C TRP A 77 -2.96 -1.17 8.99
N TYR A 78 -3.09 -2.47 8.71
CA TYR A 78 -2.65 -3.57 9.57
C TYR A 78 -2.42 -4.88 8.80
#